data_AF-A0A971PGL4-F1
#
_entry.id   AF-A0A971PGL4-F1
#
_cell.length_a   1.000
_cell.length_b   1.000
_cell.length_c   1.000
_cell.angle_alpha   90.00
_cell.angle_beta   90.00
_cell.angle_gamma   90.00
#
_symmetry.space_group_name_H-M   'P 1'
#
loop_
_entity.id
_entity.type
_entity.pdbx_description
1 polymer ?
#
loop_
_entity_poly.entity_id
_entity_poly.type
_entity_poly.pdbx_seq_one_letter_code
_entity_poly.pdbx_strand_id
1 'polypeptide(L)'
;MLIKLRKMMKREEGQKGFTLVELIIVMAILAILAALAVPKFGTVLGSAKEKARTQNHEMILNAADLYVASETNDDAGYAAALNDAPIDDTHALVTKGYLKKAPVDPISDGNYTLSVTVSSGAITSGSVTP
;
A
#
# COMPACT_ATOMS: atom_id res chain seq x y z
N MET A 1 -75.37 -10.55 7.44
CA MET A 1 -74.18 -11.41 7.19
C MET A 1 -73.45 -11.11 5.87
N LEU A 2 -74.13 -10.51 4.86
CA LEU A 2 -73.58 -10.27 3.52
C LEU A 2 -72.47 -9.20 3.40
N ILE A 3 -72.26 -8.37 4.42
CA ILE A 3 -71.28 -7.27 4.38
C ILE A 3 -69.83 -7.79 4.50
N LYS A 4 -69.60 -8.93 5.17
CA LYS A 4 -68.26 -9.52 5.32
C LYS A 4 -67.72 -10.12 4.01
N LEU A 5 -68.59 -10.58 3.11
CA LEU A 5 -68.21 -11.18 1.82
C LEU A 5 -67.67 -10.15 0.81
N ARG A 6 -68.16 -8.90 0.84
CA ARG A 6 -67.65 -7.81 -0.02
C ARG A 6 -66.24 -7.35 0.37
N LYS A 7 -65.80 -7.60 1.61
CA LYS A 7 -64.49 -7.17 2.10
C LYS A 7 -63.35 -8.10 1.65
N MET A 8 -63.66 -9.35 1.28
CA MET A 8 -62.66 -10.34 0.82
C MET A 8 -62.35 -10.24 -0.68
N MET A 9 -63.10 -9.45 -1.46
CA MET A 9 -62.80 -9.14 -2.87
C MET A 9 -62.01 -7.85 -3.09
N LYS A 10 -61.65 -7.11 -2.03
CA LYS A 10 -60.63 -6.06 -2.15
C LYS A 10 -59.27 -6.75 -2.23
N ARG A 11 -58.90 -7.22 -3.42
CA ARG A 11 -57.50 -7.42 -3.77
C ARG A 11 -56.80 -6.11 -3.43
N GLU A 12 -55.78 -6.16 -2.58
CA GLU A 12 -54.98 -4.98 -2.28
C GLU A 12 -54.30 -4.53 -3.58
N GLU A 13 -54.89 -3.56 -4.28
CA GLU A 13 -54.38 -2.91 -5.50
C GLU A 13 -53.12 -2.05 -5.22
N GLY A 14 -52.33 -2.44 -4.22
CA GLY A 14 -51.22 -1.64 -3.68
C GLY A 14 -49.83 -2.21 -3.95
N GLN A 15 -49.69 -3.44 -4.44
CA GLN A 15 -48.38 -4.05 -4.67
C GLN A 15 -47.99 -3.92 -6.14
N LYS A 16 -47.62 -2.71 -6.56
CA LYS A 16 -46.91 -2.51 -7.83
C LYS A 16 -45.51 -3.11 -7.68
N GLY A 17 -45.38 -4.37 -8.08
CA GLY A 17 -44.08 -5.05 -8.15
C GLY A 17 -43.18 -4.41 -9.21
N PHE A 18 -41.87 -4.44 -8.96
CA PHE A 18 -40.83 -4.02 -9.90
C PHE A 18 -40.99 -4.79 -11.22
N THR A 19 -40.95 -4.11 -12.37
CA THR A 19 -40.98 -4.82 -13.65
C THR A 19 -39.60 -5.44 -13.94
N LEU A 20 -39.58 -6.58 -14.66
CA LEU A 20 -38.31 -7.18 -15.10
C LEU A 20 -37.50 -6.21 -15.98
N VAL A 21 -38.18 -5.37 -16.75
CA VAL A 21 -37.55 -4.38 -17.63
C VAL A 21 -36.79 -3.33 -16.82
N GLU A 22 -37.36 -2.84 -15.71
CA GLU A 22 -36.67 -1.89 -14.82
C GLU A 22 -35.41 -2.52 -14.22
N LEU A 23 -35.47 -3.79 -13.81
CA LEU A 23 -34.30 -4.49 -13.27
C LEU A 23 -33.20 -4.67 -14.32
N ILE A 24 -33.56 -5.00 -15.57
CA ILE A 24 -32.61 -5.17 -16.67
C ILE A 24 -31.91 -3.85 -17.01
N ILE A 25 -32.63 -2.72 -17.03
CA ILE A 25 -32.03 -1.40 -17.27
C ILE A 25 -31.04 -1.04 -16.16
N VAL A 26 -31.36 -1.33 -14.90
CA VAL A 26 -30.46 -1.08 -13.77
C VAL A 26 -29.17 -1.91 -13.91
N MET A 27 -29.28 -3.20 -14.22
CA MET A 27 -28.11 -4.06 -14.45
C MET A 27 -27.27 -3.59 -15.64
N ALA A 28 -27.90 -3.10 -16.72
CA ALA A 28 -27.19 -2.55 -17.87
C ALA A 28 -26.34 -1.32 -17.48
N ILE A 29 -26.91 -0.39 -16.70
CA ILE A 29 -26.17 0.79 -16.24
C ILE A 29 -25.04 0.39 -15.27
N LEU A 30 -25.30 -0.52 -14.33
CA LEU A 30 -24.28 -1.03 -13.40
C LEU A 30 -23.11 -1.71 -14.13
N ALA A 31 -23.39 -2.46 -15.21
CA ALA A 31 -22.35 -3.08 -16.03
C ALA A 31 -21.45 -2.05 -16.72
N ILE A 32 -22.03 -0.97 -17.28
CA ILE A 32 -21.28 0.12 -17.90
C ILE A 32 -20.40 0.84 -16.87
N LEU A 33 -20.96 1.15 -15.69
CA LEU A 33 -20.21 1.79 -14.60
C LEU A 33 -19.06 0.90 -14.10
N ALA A 34 -19.31 -0.40 -13.91
CA ALA A 34 -18.29 -1.35 -13.47
C ALA A 34 -17.14 -1.46 -14.50
N ALA A 35 -17.48 -1.54 -15.80
CA ALA A 35 -16.49 -1.63 -16.88
C ALA A 35 -15.52 -0.43 -16.89
N LEU A 36 -16.01 0.78 -16.59
CA LEU A 36 -15.16 1.99 -16.52
C LEU A 36 -14.41 2.13 -15.18
N ALA A 37 -14.99 1.64 -14.09
CA ALA A 37 -14.45 1.81 -12.75
C ALA A 37 -13.27 0.86 -12.47
N VAL A 38 -13.39 -0.43 -12.82
CA VAL A 38 -12.39 -1.47 -12.52
C VAL A 38 -10.95 -1.12 -12.98
N PRO A 39 -10.69 -0.70 -14.24
CA PRO A 39 -9.31 -0.46 -14.69
C PRO A 39 -8.61 0.69 -13.96
N LYS A 40 -9.36 1.67 -13.42
CA LYS A 40 -8.78 2.80 -12.70
C LYS A 40 -8.20 2.43 -11.33
N PHE A 41 -8.75 1.40 -10.67
CA PHE A 41 -8.25 1.00 -9.35
C PHE A 41 -6.85 0.39 -9.42
N GLY A 42 -6.57 -0.42 -10.44
CA GLY A 42 -5.25 -1.05 -10.59
C GLY A 42 -4.12 -0.05 -10.81
N THR A 43 -4.33 0.96 -11.66
CA THR A 43 -3.30 1.98 -11.96
C THR A 43 -3.01 2.90 -10.79
N VAL A 44 -4.05 3.31 -10.04
CA VAL A 44 -3.90 4.13 -8.82
C VAL A 44 -3.15 3.34 -7.75
N LEU A 45 -3.50 2.06 -7.56
CA LEU A 45 -2.83 1.22 -6.57
C LEU A 45 -1.35 1.00 -6.93
N GLY A 46 -1.05 0.67 -8.20
CA GLY A 46 0.34 0.54 -8.66
C GLY A 46 1.13 1.83 -8.44
N SER A 47 0.59 2.97 -8.86
CA SER A 47 1.26 4.27 -8.67
C SER A 47 1.48 4.62 -7.20
N ALA A 48 0.56 4.25 -6.32
CA ALA A 48 0.70 4.45 -4.87
C ALA A 48 1.78 3.55 -4.28
N LYS A 49 1.85 2.28 -4.71
CA LYS A 49 2.89 1.34 -4.31
C LYS A 49 4.28 1.80 -4.77
N GLU A 50 4.43 2.22 -6.02
CA GLU A 50 5.69 2.78 -6.54
C GLU A 50 6.13 4.01 -5.74
N LYS A 51 5.21 4.94 -5.45
CA LYS A 51 5.52 6.11 -4.63
C LYS A 51 5.96 5.73 -3.22
N ALA A 52 5.27 4.79 -2.59
CA ALA A 52 5.63 4.30 -1.26
C ALA A 52 7.01 3.61 -1.27
N ARG A 53 7.34 2.83 -2.31
CA ARG A 53 8.67 2.24 -2.49
C ARG A 53 9.75 3.31 -2.59
N THR A 54 9.57 4.33 -3.43
CA THR A 54 10.53 5.44 -3.54
C THR A 54 10.71 6.17 -2.20
N GLN A 55 9.62 6.43 -1.48
CA GLN A 55 9.68 7.05 -0.16
C GLN A 55 10.42 6.16 0.87
N ASN A 56 10.21 4.85 0.82
CA ASN A 56 10.94 3.91 1.68
C ASN A 56 12.44 3.94 1.39
N HIS A 57 12.84 3.96 0.10
CA HIS A 57 14.26 4.07 -0.29
C HIS A 57 14.89 5.35 0.28
N GLU A 58 14.23 6.49 0.08
CA GLU A 58 14.73 7.77 0.60
C GLU A 58 14.80 7.78 2.13
N MET A 59 13.80 7.21 2.81
CA MET A 59 13.80 7.11 4.27
C MET A 59 14.98 6.28 4.79
N ILE A 60 15.28 5.15 4.14
CA ILE A 60 16.39 4.27 4.50
C ILE A 60 17.74 4.97 4.26
N LEU A 61 17.92 5.60 3.10
CA LEU A 61 19.15 6.32 2.78
C LEU A 61 19.41 7.47 3.76
N ASN A 62 18.38 8.27 4.07
CA ASN A 62 18.49 9.33 5.07
C ASN A 62 18.85 8.77 6.46
N ALA A 63 18.29 7.63 6.85
CA ALA A 63 18.66 6.97 8.11
C ALA A 63 20.13 6.51 8.10
N ALA A 64 20.62 6.01 6.97
CA ALA A 64 22.02 5.64 6.78
C ALA A 64 22.96 6.85 6.86
N ASP A 65 22.61 7.96 6.22
CA ASP A 65 23.38 9.22 6.31
C ASP A 65 23.45 9.72 7.76
N LEU A 66 22.33 9.68 8.49
CA LEU A 66 22.30 10.05 9.91
C LEU A 66 23.15 9.12 10.77
N TYR A 67 23.12 7.81 10.51
CA TYR A 67 23.95 6.84 11.23
C TYR A 67 25.45 7.11 11.03
N VAL A 68 25.90 7.31 9.79
CA VAL A 68 27.30 7.60 9.49
C VAL A 68 27.75 8.96 10.04
N ALA A 69 26.86 9.97 10.05
CA ALA A 69 27.19 11.30 10.56
C ALA A 69 27.28 11.38 12.10
N SER A 70 26.63 10.47 12.82
CA SER A 70 26.49 10.52 14.28
C SER A 70 27.48 9.64 15.02
N GLU A 71 27.92 8.55 14.41
CA GLU A 71 28.95 7.68 14.94
C GLU A 71 30.34 8.17 14.42
N THR A 72 31.39 8.12 15.22
CA THR A 72 32.73 8.69 14.92
C THR A 72 33.49 8.02 13.75
N ASN A 73 33.85 8.75 12.68
CA ASN A 73 34.80 8.54 11.54
C ASN A 73 35.50 7.17 11.19
N ASP A 74 35.08 5.99 11.68
CA ASP A 74 35.60 4.71 11.21
C ASP A 74 34.86 4.23 9.95
N ASP A 75 35.40 4.58 8.79
CA ASP A 75 34.84 4.21 7.48
C ASP A 75 34.61 2.71 7.32
N ALA A 76 35.52 1.88 7.84
CA ALA A 76 35.44 0.43 7.69
C ALA A 76 34.32 -0.18 8.56
N GLY A 77 34.14 0.34 9.77
CA GLY A 77 33.07 -0.06 10.68
C GLY A 77 31.67 0.31 10.16
N TYR A 78 31.52 1.49 9.55
CA TYR A 78 30.23 1.92 8.98
C TYR A 78 29.82 1.12 7.76
N ALA A 79 30.74 0.94 6.81
CA ALA A 79 30.47 0.13 5.64
C ALA A 79 30.06 -1.29 6.06
N ALA A 80 30.76 -1.92 7.00
CA ALA A 80 30.40 -3.27 7.45
C ALA A 80 29.02 -3.35 8.12
N ALA A 81 28.63 -2.34 8.90
CA ALA A 81 27.36 -2.31 9.62
C ALA A 81 26.14 -2.04 8.73
N LEU A 82 26.36 -1.47 7.54
CA LEU A 82 25.30 -1.06 6.61
C LEU A 82 25.16 -1.94 5.37
N ASN A 83 26.10 -2.86 5.12
CA ASN A 83 26.20 -3.55 3.84
C ASN A 83 25.50 -4.90 3.80
N ASP A 84 24.73 -5.06 2.71
CA ASP A 84 24.27 -6.30 2.08
C ASP A 84 23.58 -7.29 3.02
N ALA A 85 22.78 -6.75 3.95
CA ALA A 85 21.90 -7.51 4.81
C ALA A 85 20.45 -6.98 4.68
N PRO A 86 19.44 -7.84 4.86
CA PRO A 86 18.08 -7.40 5.05
C PRO A 86 18.03 -6.36 6.17
N ILE A 87 17.42 -5.22 5.88
CA ILE A 87 17.06 -4.21 6.85
C ILE A 87 15.84 -4.76 7.55
N ASP A 88 16.06 -5.39 8.69
CA ASP A 88 15.03 -5.80 9.63
C ASP A 88 15.32 -5.18 11.01
N ASP A 89 14.60 -5.61 12.05
CA ASP A 89 14.77 -5.09 13.40
C ASP A 89 16.15 -5.41 14.03
N THR A 90 17.00 -6.20 13.36
CA THR A 90 18.35 -6.58 13.81
C THR A 90 19.47 -5.77 13.13
N HIS A 91 19.19 -5.09 12.02
CA HIS A 91 20.18 -4.29 11.29
C HIS A 91 20.56 -3.01 12.05
N ALA A 92 21.79 -2.50 11.86
CA ALA A 92 22.35 -1.33 12.55
C ALA A 92 21.40 -0.10 12.61
N LEU A 93 20.75 0.27 11.50
CA LEU A 93 19.80 1.39 11.46
C LEU A 93 18.60 1.24 12.40
N VAL A 94 18.05 0.02 12.51
CA VAL A 94 16.90 -0.22 13.41
C VAL A 94 17.37 -0.45 14.83
N THR A 95 18.39 -1.28 15.02
CA THR A 95 18.99 -1.61 16.32
C THR A 95 19.49 -0.35 17.06
N LYS A 96 20.08 0.60 16.32
CA LYS A 96 20.56 1.88 16.88
C LYS A 96 19.49 2.96 16.92
N GLY A 97 18.29 2.70 16.41
CA GLY A 97 17.13 3.58 16.52
C GLY A 97 17.06 4.72 15.48
N TYR A 98 17.90 4.70 14.45
CA TYR A 98 17.77 5.62 13.29
C TYR A 98 16.52 5.31 12.46
N LEU A 99 16.02 4.08 12.57
CA LEU A 99 14.78 3.63 11.98
C LEU A 99 13.93 2.92 13.03
N LYS A 100 12.66 3.28 13.16
CA LYS A 100 11.77 2.69 14.19
C LYS A 100 11.39 1.24 13.89
N LYS A 101 11.28 0.91 12.61
CA LYS A 101 10.95 -0.40 12.07
C LYS A 101 11.35 -0.39 10.60
N ALA A 102 11.86 -1.50 10.11
CA ALA A 102 12.10 -1.65 8.68
C ALA A 102 10.80 -1.54 7.86
N PRO A 103 10.74 -0.65 6.84
CA PRO A 103 9.65 -0.66 5.89
C PRO A 103 9.71 -1.93 5.04
N VAL A 104 8.53 -2.38 4.59
CA VAL A 104 8.38 -3.54 3.69
C VAL A 104 8.10 -3.02 2.29
N ASP A 105 8.62 -3.70 1.26
CA ASP A 105 8.36 -3.32 -0.11
C ASP A 105 6.89 -3.53 -0.49
N PRO A 106 6.14 -2.49 -0.89
CA PRO A 106 4.71 -2.61 -1.16
C PRO A 106 4.36 -3.43 -2.41
N ILE A 107 5.36 -3.95 -3.14
CA ILE A 107 5.19 -4.65 -4.42
C ILE A 107 5.66 -6.11 -4.33
N SER A 108 6.85 -6.37 -3.77
CA SER A 108 7.35 -7.73 -3.54
C SER A 108 6.94 -8.30 -2.18
N ASP A 109 6.41 -7.47 -1.27
CA ASP A 109 6.19 -7.78 0.15
C ASP A 109 7.47 -8.28 0.87
N GLY A 110 8.65 -7.93 0.33
CA GLY A 110 9.98 -8.29 0.85
C GLY A 110 10.62 -7.21 1.72
N ASN A 111 11.74 -7.58 2.36
CA ASN A 111 12.58 -6.66 3.13
C ASN A 111 13.58 -5.96 2.20
N TYR A 112 13.86 -4.69 2.45
CA TYR A 112 14.92 -3.99 1.74
C TYR A 112 16.31 -4.46 2.18
N THR A 113 17.27 -4.48 1.27
CA THR A 113 18.71 -4.53 1.55
C THR A 113 19.33 -3.16 1.26
N LEU A 114 20.37 -2.83 2.03
CA LEU A 114 21.15 -1.60 1.87
C LEU A 114 22.56 -1.97 1.43
N SER A 115 23.08 -1.30 0.40
CA SER A 115 24.49 -1.37 0.00
C SER A 115 25.06 0.03 0.02
N VAL A 116 26.10 0.26 0.81
CA VAL A 116 26.70 1.58 1.05
C VAL A 116 28.22 1.50 0.99
N THR A 117 28.81 2.45 0.28
CA THR A 117 30.24 2.73 0.33
C THR A 117 30.46 4.00 1.13
N VAL A 118 31.29 3.93 2.17
CA VAL A 118 31.66 5.06 3.03
C VAL A 118 33.10 5.44 2.76
N SER A 119 33.38 6.74 2.69
CA SER A 119 34.73 7.28 2.61
C SER A 119 34.80 8.61 3.34
N SER A 120 35.80 8.77 4.21
CA SER A 120 36.03 9.98 5.02
C SER A 120 34.81 10.42 5.85
N GLY A 121 34.12 9.46 6.46
CA GLY A 121 32.95 9.71 7.31
C GLY A 121 31.68 10.11 6.55
N ALA A 122 31.62 9.86 5.24
CA ALA A 122 30.45 10.16 4.42
C ALA A 122 30.10 9.01 3.47
N ILE A 123 28.81 8.83 3.21
CA ILE A 123 28.33 7.90 2.19
C ILE A 123 28.67 8.48 0.81
N THR A 124 29.50 7.77 0.04
CA THR A 124 29.87 8.16 -1.33
C THR A 124 28.97 7.50 -2.37
N SER A 125 28.35 6.39 -2.02
CA SER A 125 27.34 5.71 -2.84
C SER A 125 26.45 4.85 -1.94
N GLY A 126 25.13 4.95 -2.11
CA GLY A 126 24.16 4.11 -1.40
C GLY A 126 23.08 3.63 -2.36
N SER A 127 22.72 2.35 -2.28
CA SER A 127 21.58 1.78 -3.00
C SER A 127 20.71 0.98 -2.05
N VAL A 128 19.40 1.14 -2.20
CA VAL A 128 18.40 0.34 -1.50
C VAL A 128 17.71 -0.53 -2.53
N THR A 129 17.65 -1.83 -2.27
CA THR A 129 16.99 -2.81 -3.14
C THR A 129 15.96 -3.60 -2.34
N PRO A 130 14.75 -3.82 -2.88
CA PRO A 130 13.73 -4.67 -2.25
C PRO A 130 14.02 -6.16 -2.37
#